data_AF-A0A560Q7U8-F1
#
_entry.id   AF-A0A560Q7U8-F1
#
_cell.length_a   1.000
_cell.length_b   1.000
_cell.length_c   1.000
_cell.angle_alpha   90.00
_cell.angle_beta   90.00
_cell.angle_gamma   90.00
#
_symmetry.space_group_name_H-M   'P 1'
#
loop_
_entity.id
_entity.type
_entity.pdbx_description
1 polymer ?
#
loop_
_entity_poly.entity_id
_entity_poly.type
_entity_poly.pdbx_seq_one_letter_code
_entity_poly.pdbx_strand_id
1 'polypeptide(L)'
;MTGKTGKINLRRGDQQLRGNLQDGALDGPLRIDENGRPQASLSYRQGVLHGPFVLLHANGKPAARLAFENGKLHGLATYYAPDGGLQREAHYRMGLLHGEVKTFFADGSLAELQYYHAGQLHGLQQRFHPDAKLAWRQSYQQGQVAEAQQRFHSDGRPLDEQGQPISRLVWWWRSLTQAPEA
;
A
#
# COMPACT_ATOMS: atom_id res chain seq x y z
N MET A 1 -23.77 33.95 -2.80
CA MET A 1 -24.55 33.18 -3.79
C MET A 1 -24.79 31.80 -3.18
N THR A 2 -26.02 31.44 -2.86
CA THR A 2 -26.38 30.11 -2.34
C THR A 2 -26.45 29.14 -3.52
N GLY A 3 -25.48 28.22 -3.62
CA GLY A 3 -25.45 27.19 -4.67
C GLY A 3 -26.66 26.27 -4.58
N LYS A 4 -27.13 25.76 -5.73
CA LYS A 4 -28.25 24.81 -5.78
C LYS A 4 -27.77 23.44 -5.30
N THR A 5 -28.35 22.94 -4.22
CA THR A 5 -28.08 21.58 -3.73
C THR A 5 -29.10 20.60 -4.30
N GLY A 6 -28.65 19.36 -4.54
CA GLY A 6 -29.47 18.28 -5.06
C GLY A 6 -29.03 16.92 -4.56
N LYS A 7 -29.79 15.89 -4.90
CA LYS A 7 -29.45 14.49 -4.63
C LYS A 7 -29.57 13.68 -5.91
N ILE A 8 -28.71 12.69 -6.08
CA ILE A 8 -28.84 11.68 -7.13
C ILE A 8 -29.19 10.33 -6.52
N ASN A 9 -30.04 9.61 -7.23
CA ASN A 9 -30.37 8.21 -6.97
C ASN A 9 -30.55 7.53 -8.32
N LEU A 10 -29.47 6.94 -8.82
CA LEU A 10 -29.42 6.28 -10.12
C LEU A 10 -29.49 4.77 -9.92
N ARG A 11 -30.26 4.08 -10.76
CA ARG A 11 -30.36 2.62 -10.74
C ARG A 11 -30.18 2.07 -12.15
N ARG A 12 -29.32 1.06 -12.29
CA ARG A 12 -29.09 0.31 -13.54
C ARG A 12 -29.02 -1.18 -13.21
N GLY A 13 -30.07 -1.91 -13.54
CA GLY A 13 -30.23 -3.31 -13.09
C GLY A 13 -30.21 -3.39 -11.57
N ASP A 14 -29.28 -4.20 -11.05
CA ASP A 14 -29.09 -4.40 -9.61
C ASP A 14 -28.14 -3.40 -8.96
N GLN A 15 -27.52 -2.53 -9.76
CA GLN A 15 -26.63 -1.48 -9.26
C GLN A 15 -27.42 -0.22 -8.93
N GLN A 16 -27.12 0.35 -7.77
CA GLN A 16 -27.68 1.61 -7.29
C GLN A 16 -26.57 2.56 -6.85
N LEU A 17 -26.71 3.84 -7.20
CA LEU A 17 -25.78 4.93 -6.92
C LEU A 17 -26.52 6.06 -6.23
N ARG A 18 -26.06 6.47 -5.05
CA ARG A 18 -26.68 7.53 -4.24
C ARG A 18 -25.65 8.55 -3.82
N GLY A 19 -25.92 9.83 -4.06
CA GLY A 19 -24.99 10.91 -3.73
C GLY A 19 -25.64 12.27 -3.70
N ASN A 20 -24.85 13.29 -3.39
CA ASN A 20 -25.30 14.68 -3.35
C ASN A 20 -24.69 15.46 -4.51
N LEU A 21 -25.41 16.49 -4.94
CA LEU A 21 -24.94 17.46 -5.94
C LEU A 21 -24.88 18.85 -5.32
N GLN A 22 -23.90 19.62 -5.75
CA GLN A 22 -23.83 21.07 -5.59
C GLN A 22 -23.57 21.68 -6.97
N ASP A 23 -24.44 22.58 -7.39
CA ASP A 23 -24.35 23.29 -8.68
C ASP A 23 -24.21 22.33 -9.89
N GLY A 24 -24.88 21.18 -9.81
CA GLY A 24 -24.89 20.15 -10.86
C GLY A 24 -23.71 19.17 -10.82
N ALA A 25 -22.73 19.37 -9.94
CA ALA A 25 -21.57 18.50 -9.77
C ALA A 25 -21.67 17.67 -8.48
N LEU A 26 -21.07 16.47 -8.45
CA LEU A 26 -21.00 15.65 -7.23
C LEU A 26 -20.25 16.36 -6.12
N ASP A 27 -20.85 16.47 -4.94
CA ASP A 27 -20.21 17.10 -3.79
C ASP A 27 -20.60 16.36 -2.51
N GLY A 28 -19.61 15.84 -1.79
CA GLY A 28 -19.79 14.96 -0.65
C GLY A 28 -19.84 13.46 -1.02
N PRO A 29 -20.46 12.63 -0.16
CA PRO A 29 -20.38 11.18 -0.29
C PRO A 29 -21.21 10.63 -1.46
N LEU A 30 -20.63 9.66 -2.16
CA LEU A 30 -21.28 8.82 -3.17
C LEU A 30 -21.23 7.36 -2.70
N ARG A 31 -22.39 6.71 -2.63
CA ARG A 31 -22.51 5.29 -2.26
C ARG A 31 -22.91 4.47 -3.47
N ILE A 32 -22.28 3.31 -3.61
CA ILE A 32 -22.56 2.32 -4.64
C ILE A 32 -23.00 1.03 -3.95
N ASP A 33 -24.17 0.55 -4.32
CA ASP A 33 -24.75 -0.70 -3.87
C ASP A 33 -24.99 -1.61 -5.08
N GLU A 34 -24.86 -2.92 -4.89
CA GLU A 34 -25.18 -3.94 -5.89
C GLU A 34 -25.98 -5.05 -5.21
N ASN A 35 -27.13 -5.43 -5.77
CA ASN A 35 -28.06 -6.39 -5.15
C ASN A 35 -28.45 -5.98 -3.71
N GLY A 36 -28.57 -4.67 -3.46
CA GLY A 36 -28.86 -4.12 -2.13
C GLY A 36 -27.69 -4.20 -1.13
N ARG A 37 -26.51 -4.68 -1.54
CA ARG A 37 -25.31 -4.77 -0.71
C ARG A 37 -24.35 -3.61 -1.02
N PRO A 38 -23.83 -2.89 -0.01
CA PRO A 38 -22.84 -1.85 -0.22
C PRO A 38 -21.57 -2.42 -0.87
N GLN A 39 -21.11 -1.79 -1.95
CA GLN A 39 -19.88 -2.13 -2.66
C GLN A 39 -18.78 -1.10 -2.40
N ALA A 40 -19.13 0.18 -2.42
CA ALA A 40 -18.18 1.26 -2.26
C ALA A 40 -18.80 2.53 -1.67
N SER A 41 -17.98 3.32 -1.00
CA SER A 41 -18.28 4.68 -0.59
C SER A 41 -17.13 5.59 -1.00
N LEU A 42 -17.42 6.63 -1.78
CA LEU A 42 -16.47 7.59 -2.31
C LEU A 42 -16.85 8.98 -1.82
N SER A 43 -15.91 9.93 -1.87
CA SER A 43 -16.18 11.33 -1.58
C SER A 43 -15.73 12.22 -2.73
N TYR A 44 -16.57 13.18 -3.08
CA TYR A 44 -16.34 14.14 -4.15
C TYR A 44 -16.34 15.56 -3.59
N ARG A 45 -15.68 16.46 -4.30
CA ARG A 45 -15.76 17.92 -4.10
C ARG A 45 -15.83 18.54 -5.49
N GLN A 46 -16.91 19.26 -5.78
CA GLN A 46 -17.11 19.93 -7.08
C GLN A 46 -16.88 19.00 -8.30
N GLY A 47 -17.41 17.78 -8.24
CA GLY A 47 -17.33 16.78 -9.30
C GLY A 47 -16.01 16.00 -9.35
N VAL A 48 -15.03 16.33 -8.52
CA VAL A 48 -13.71 15.67 -8.48
C VAL A 48 -13.61 14.78 -7.25
N LEU A 49 -13.11 13.56 -7.43
CA LEU A 49 -12.88 12.62 -6.32
C LEU A 49 -11.89 13.23 -5.33
N HIS A 50 -12.32 13.41 -4.08
CA HIS A 50 -11.57 14.10 -3.03
C HIS A 50 -12.04 13.61 -1.66
N GLY A 51 -11.11 13.14 -0.84
CA GLY A 51 -11.37 12.56 0.47
C GLY A 51 -11.36 11.02 0.45
N PRO A 52 -12.08 10.38 1.39
CA PRO A 52 -12.01 8.94 1.57
C PRO A 52 -12.71 8.16 0.45
N PHE A 53 -12.14 7.01 0.09
CA PHE A 53 -12.75 5.97 -0.71
C PHE A 53 -12.59 4.63 0.02
N VAL A 54 -13.71 4.02 0.39
CA VAL A 54 -13.78 2.66 0.94
C VAL A 54 -14.37 1.70 -0.10
N LEU A 55 -13.68 0.60 -0.33
CA LEU A 55 -14.16 -0.57 -1.07
C LEU A 55 -14.51 -1.68 -0.07
N LEU A 56 -15.58 -2.44 -0.32
CA LEU A 56 -16.03 -3.52 0.55
C LEU A 56 -15.91 -4.88 -0.14
N HIS A 57 -15.62 -5.91 0.66
CA HIS A 57 -15.75 -7.31 0.27
C HIS A 57 -17.23 -7.72 0.24
N ALA A 58 -17.52 -8.86 -0.38
CA ALA A 58 -18.88 -9.42 -0.45
C ALA A 58 -19.53 -9.69 0.94
N ASN A 59 -18.71 -9.83 1.99
CA ASN A 59 -19.14 -9.99 3.37
C ASN A 59 -19.36 -8.64 4.12
N GLY A 60 -19.21 -7.51 3.43
CA GLY A 60 -19.40 -6.16 3.98
C GLY A 60 -18.21 -5.61 4.76
N LYS A 61 -17.12 -6.37 4.95
CA LYS A 61 -15.89 -5.84 5.56
C LYS A 61 -15.10 -5.00 4.54
N PRO A 62 -14.30 -4.01 4.98
CA PRO A 62 -13.44 -3.24 4.08
C PRO A 62 -12.48 -4.15 3.32
N ALA A 63 -12.43 -4.01 2.00
CA ALA A 63 -11.39 -4.57 1.14
C ALA A 63 -10.23 -3.59 0.97
N ALA A 64 -10.55 -2.29 0.88
CA ALA A 64 -9.56 -1.24 0.84
C ALA A 64 -10.10 0.05 1.48
N ARG A 65 -9.21 0.83 2.07
CA ARG A 65 -9.44 2.23 2.44
C ARG A 65 -8.37 3.08 1.77
N LEU A 66 -8.80 4.02 0.97
CA LEU A 66 -7.98 4.87 0.13
C LEU A 66 -8.30 6.33 0.45
N ALA A 67 -7.33 7.21 0.21
CA ALA A 67 -7.52 8.65 0.29
C ALA A 67 -7.18 9.28 -1.07
N PHE A 68 -8.03 10.20 -1.51
CA PHE A 68 -7.87 10.93 -2.75
C PHE A 68 -7.77 12.42 -2.49
N GLU A 69 -6.94 13.10 -3.27
CA GLU A 69 -6.88 14.55 -3.35
C GLU A 69 -6.87 14.95 -4.82
N ASN A 70 -7.86 15.74 -5.23
CA ASN A 70 -7.99 16.27 -6.60
C ASN A 70 -7.91 15.19 -7.68
N GLY A 71 -8.65 14.09 -7.47
CA GLY A 71 -8.75 12.98 -8.40
C GLY A 71 -7.59 11.99 -8.35
N LYS A 72 -6.57 12.22 -7.51
CA LYS A 72 -5.38 11.37 -7.41
C LYS A 72 -5.28 10.73 -6.03
N LEU A 73 -4.79 9.49 -5.96
CA LEU A 73 -4.47 8.87 -4.67
C LEU A 73 -3.44 9.74 -3.91
N HIS A 74 -3.74 10.04 -2.66
CA HIS A 74 -2.90 10.87 -1.81
C HIS A 74 -3.10 10.48 -0.35
N GLY A 75 -1.99 10.22 0.35
CA GLY A 75 -1.99 9.76 1.73
C GLY A 75 -1.93 8.24 1.83
N LEU A 76 -2.40 7.71 2.96
CA LEU A 76 -2.36 6.29 3.28
C LEU A 76 -3.45 5.52 2.52
N ALA A 77 -3.05 4.42 1.89
CA ALA A 77 -3.93 3.39 1.37
C ALA A 77 -3.71 2.09 2.16
N THR A 78 -4.79 1.47 2.63
CA THR A 78 -4.76 0.18 3.33
C THR A 78 -5.62 -0.85 2.61
N TYR A 79 -5.16 -2.09 2.57
CA TYR A 79 -5.79 -3.22 1.89
C TYR A 79 -5.94 -4.39 2.85
N TYR A 80 -7.09 -5.05 2.82
CA TYR A 80 -7.45 -6.08 3.79
C TYR A 80 -7.94 -7.35 3.10
N ALA A 81 -7.63 -8.50 3.71
CA ALA A 81 -8.19 -9.79 3.37
C ALA A 81 -9.70 -9.85 3.73
N PRO A 82 -10.47 -10.81 3.15
CA PRO A 82 -11.89 -10.96 3.47
C PRO A 82 -12.18 -11.21 4.96
N ASP A 83 -11.26 -11.82 5.70
CA ASP A 83 -11.39 -12.00 7.16
C ASP A 83 -11.19 -10.71 7.97
N GLY A 84 -10.64 -9.66 7.34
CA GLY A 84 -10.31 -8.37 7.94
C GLY A 84 -8.82 -8.20 8.28
N GLY A 85 -7.99 -9.20 8.02
CA GLY A 85 -6.54 -9.11 8.21
C GLY A 85 -5.93 -8.05 7.30
N LEU A 86 -5.08 -7.18 7.86
CA LEU A 86 -4.35 -6.16 7.09
C LEU A 86 -3.33 -6.86 6.20
N GLN A 87 -3.40 -6.65 4.89
CA GLN A 87 -2.46 -7.24 3.93
C GLN A 87 -1.39 -6.26 3.50
N ARG A 88 -1.75 -4.98 3.36
CA ARG A 88 -0.83 -3.97 2.84
C ARG A 88 -1.19 -2.56 3.31
N GLU A 89 -0.16 -1.77 3.61
CA GLU A 89 -0.20 -0.33 3.78
C GLU A 89 0.73 0.32 2.76
N ALA A 90 0.27 1.36 2.08
CA ALA A 90 1.07 2.08 1.10
C ALA A 90 0.77 3.58 1.13
N HIS A 91 1.82 4.39 1.16
CA HIS A 91 1.69 5.83 1.06
C HIS A 91 1.76 6.30 -0.40
N TYR A 92 0.85 7.20 -0.75
CA TYR A 92 0.79 7.82 -2.06
C TYR A 92 0.92 9.34 -1.96
N ARG A 93 1.53 9.95 -2.97
CA ARG A 93 1.55 11.40 -3.18
C ARG A 93 1.26 11.67 -4.65
N MET A 94 0.16 12.38 -4.92
CA MET A 94 -0.25 12.76 -6.28
C MET A 94 -0.35 11.57 -7.26
N GLY A 95 -0.87 10.44 -6.77
CA GLY A 95 -1.10 9.22 -7.55
C GLY A 95 0.09 8.28 -7.64
N LEU A 96 1.25 8.64 -7.09
CA LEU A 96 2.47 7.83 -7.12
C LEU A 96 2.80 7.31 -5.72
N LEU A 97 3.36 6.10 -5.62
CA LEU A 97 3.90 5.60 -4.36
C LEU A 97 4.99 6.56 -3.85
N HIS A 98 4.90 6.92 -2.57
CA HIS A 98 5.81 7.87 -1.95
C HIS A 98 5.88 7.63 -0.45
N GLY A 99 7.08 7.33 0.05
CA GLY A 99 7.31 6.91 1.42
C GLY A 99 7.24 5.39 1.56
N GLU A 100 6.73 4.95 2.71
CA GLU A 100 6.77 3.56 3.12
C GLU A 100 5.65 2.71 2.49
N VAL A 101 5.98 1.47 2.16
CA VAL A 101 5.05 0.41 1.80
C VAL A 101 5.35 -0.80 2.66
N LYS A 102 4.32 -1.29 3.37
CA LYS A 102 4.38 -2.48 4.22
C LYS A 102 3.44 -3.54 3.68
N THR A 103 3.90 -4.78 3.64
CA THR A 103 3.08 -5.96 3.34
C THR A 103 3.17 -6.91 4.53
N PHE A 104 2.08 -7.54 4.90
CA PHE A 104 1.97 -8.37 6.10
C PHE A 104 1.64 -9.82 5.74
N PHE A 105 2.08 -10.74 6.59
CA PHE A 105 1.63 -12.13 6.59
C PHE A 105 0.20 -12.23 7.15
N ALA A 106 -0.42 -13.41 6.98
CA ALA A 106 -1.79 -13.65 7.44
C ALA A 106 -1.96 -13.53 8.96
N ASP A 107 -0.90 -13.75 9.74
CA ASP A 107 -0.88 -13.56 11.20
C ASP A 107 -0.68 -12.09 11.62
N GLY A 108 -0.52 -11.18 10.66
CA GLY A 108 -0.28 -9.75 10.87
C GLY A 108 1.19 -9.38 11.08
N SER A 109 2.12 -10.34 11.06
CA SER A 109 3.55 -10.04 11.12
C SER A 109 4.04 -9.40 9.82
N LEU A 110 5.09 -8.55 9.91
CA LEU A 110 5.63 -7.83 8.75
C LEU A 110 6.30 -8.80 7.80
N ALA A 111 5.82 -8.90 6.56
CA ALA A 111 6.40 -9.73 5.52
C ALA A 111 7.43 -8.96 4.68
N GLU A 112 7.12 -7.71 4.34
CA GLU A 112 7.96 -6.90 3.47
C GLU A 112 7.82 -5.41 3.81
N LEU A 113 8.95 -4.70 3.74
CA LEU A 113 9.07 -3.27 3.91
C LEU A 113 9.83 -2.68 2.72
N GLN A 114 9.27 -1.67 2.10
CA GLN A 114 9.82 -0.98 0.93
C GLN A 114 9.70 0.53 1.11
N TYR A 115 10.62 1.28 0.52
CA TYR A 115 10.56 2.73 0.43
C TYR A 115 10.51 3.18 -1.03
N TYR A 116 9.61 4.11 -1.31
CA TYR A 116 9.41 4.68 -2.63
C TYR A 116 9.59 6.19 -2.62
N HIS A 117 10.12 6.73 -3.72
CA HIS A 117 10.11 8.15 -4.00
C HIS A 117 9.58 8.37 -5.42
N ALA A 118 8.44 9.06 -5.52
CA ALA A 118 7.80 9.42 -6.79
C ALA A 118 7.57 8.20 -7.71
N GLY A 119 7.09 7.10 -7.14
CA GLY A 119 6.77 5.87 -7.86
C GLY A 119 7.95 4.91 -8.07
N GLN A 120 9.17 5.29 -7.71
CA GLN A 120 10.36 4.46 -7.85
C GLN A 120 10.83 3.94 -6.49
N LEU A 121 11.33 2.70 -6.43
CA LEU A 121 11.99 2.19 -5.24
C LEU A 121 13.21 3.08 -4.90
N HIS A 122 13.28 3.54 -3.66
CA HIS A 122 14.32 4.44 -3.20
C HIS A 122 14.55 4.22 -1.69
N GLY A 123 15.73 3.76 -1.34
CA GLY A 123 16.08 3.34 0.01
C GLY A 123 16.10 1.81 0.16
N LEU A 124 15.89 1.34 1.39
CA LEU A 124 16.03 -0.06 1.74
C LEU A 124 14.75 -0.86 1.43
N GLN A 125 14.90 -1.99 0.76
CA GLN A 125 13.87 -3.01 0.70
C GLN A 125 14.27 -4.17 1.60
N GLN A 126 13.33 -4.65 2.42
CA GLN A 126 13.54 -5.74 3.36
C GLN A 126 12.39 -6.73 3.26
N ARG A 127 12.73 -8.01 3.26
CA ARG A 127 11.75 -9.10 3.42
C ARG A 127 12.09 -9.92 4.63
N PHE A 128 11.08 -10.40 5.32
CA PHE A 128 11.19 -11.14 6.56
C PHE A 128 10.66 -12.56 6.39
N HIS A 129 11.17 -13.47 7.21
CA HIS A 129 10.60 -14.78 7.45
C HIS A 129 9.34 -14.67 8.35
N PRO A 130 8.47 -15.69 8.41
CA PRO A 130 7.31 -15.68 9.29
C PRO A 130 7.64 -15.51 10.79
N ASP A 131 8.87 -15.81 11.20
CA ASP A 131 9.35 -15.59 12.59
C ASP A 131 9.94 -14.18 12.81
N ALA A 132 9.61 -13.23 11.92
CA ALA A 132 10.04 -11.84 11.90
C ALA A 132 11.55 -11.61 11.72
N LYS A 133 12.35 -12.64 11.48
CA LYS A 133 13.77 -12.47 11.15
C LYS A 133 13.95 -12.00 9.72
N LEU A 134 14.96 -11.18 9.48
CA LEU A 134 15.30 -10.73 8.13
C LEU A 134 15.61 -11.93 7.24
N ALA A 135 14.96 -12.01 6.08
CA ALA A 135 15.20 -13.01 5.05
C ALA A 135 16.14 -12.48 3.98
N TRP A 136 15.93 -11.23 3.56
CA TRP A 136 16.89 -10.51 2.73
C TRP A 136 16.67 -9.00 2.79
N ARG A 137 17.70 -8.25 2.40
CA ARG A 137 17.62 -6.81 2.19
C ARG A 137 18.40 -6.38 0.95
N GLN A 138 17.99 -5.28 0.34
CA GLN A 138 18.66 -4.66 -0.80
C GLN A 138 18.39 -3.16 -0.82
N SER A 139 19.41 -2.37 -1.16
CA SER A 139 19.29 -0.90 -1.23
C SER A 139 19.08 -0.46 -2.68
N TYR A 140 18.17 0.49 -2.88
CA TYR A 140 17.83 1.04 -4.19
C TYR A 140 17.99 2.55 -4.23
N GLN A 141 18.39 3.08 -5.39
CA GLN A 141 18.37 4.52 -5.68
C GLN A 141 17.69 4.73 -7.03
N GLN A 142 16.54 5.41 -7.02
CA GLN A 142 15.76 5.73 -8.23
C GLN A 142 15.40 4.48 -9.06
N GLY A 143 15.01 3.41 -8.37
CA GLY A 143 14.65 2.12 -8.97
C GLY A 143 15.83 1.23 -9.36
N GLN A 144 17.07 1.72 -9.26
CA GLN A 144 18.27 0.94 -9.55
C GLN A 144 18.87 0.37 -8.28
N VAL A 145 19.51 -0.80 -8.36
CA VAL A 145 20.21 -1.41 -7.24
C VAL A 145 21.42 -0.55 -6.87
N ALA A 146 21.42 -0.02 -5.66
CA ALA A 146 22.53 0.77 -5.11
C ALA A 146 23.54 -0.11 -4.36
N GLU A 147 23.04 -1.12 -3.64
CA GLU A 147 23.89 -2.10 -2.94
C GLU A 147 23.42 -3.51 -3.23
N ALA A 148 24.37 -4.44 -3.27
CA ALA A 148 24.09 -5.85 -3.51
C ALA A 148 23.14 -6.43 -2.46
N GLN A 149 22.29 -7.37 -2.90
CA GLN A 149 21.36 -8.03 -2.02
C GLN A 149 22.09 -8.88 -0.97
N GLN A 150 21.64 -8.79 0.28
CA GLN A 150 22.11 -9.63 1.37
C GLN A 150 20.98 -10.58 1.77
N ARG A 151 21.29 -11.88 1.86
CA ARG A 151 20.32 -12.94 2.17
C ARG A 151 20.66 -13.60 3.51
N PHE A 152 19.64 -14.06 4.20
CA PHE A 152 19.74 -14.65 5.52
C PHE A 152 18.83 -15.87 5.63
N HIS A 153 19.34 -16.91 6.28
CA HIS A 153 18.57 -18.09 6.65
C HIS A 153 17.54 -17.76 7.74
N SER A 154 16.56 -18.63 7.97
CA SER A 154 15.54 -18.46 9.03
C SER A 154 16.12 -18.53 10.46
N ASP A 155 17.36 -18.97 10.63
CA ASP A 155 18.08 -18.85 11.91
C ASP A 155 18.81 -17.50 12.07
N GLY A 156 18.74 -16.62 11.05
CA GLY A 156 19.39 -15.32 11.01
C GLY A 156 20.86 -15.34 10.61
N ARG A 157 21.42 -16.48 10.18
CA ARG A 157 22.77 -16.52 9.59
C ARG A 157 22.76 -15.98 8.17
N PRO A 158 23.78 -15.18 7.77
CA PRO A 158 23.93 -14.76 6.39
C PRO A 158 24.13 -15.97 5.47
N LEU A 159 23.69 -15.85 4.23
CA LEU A 159 23.86 -16.87 3.19
C LEU A 159 24.97 -16.48 2.21
N ASP A 160 25.71 -17.46 1.69
CA ASP A 160 26.59 -17.29 0.54
C ASP A 160 25.81 -17.27 -0.80
N GLU A 161 26.54 -17.18 -1.91
CA GLU A 161 25.98 -17.17 -3.26
C GLU A 161 25.21 -18.45 -3.60
N GLN A 162 25.65 -19.58 -3.04
CA GLN A 162 25.02 -20.89 -3.17
C GLN A 162 23.82 -21.06 -2.22
N GLY A 163 23.53 -20.08 -1.37
CA GLY A 163 22.43 -20.10 -0.42
C GLY A 163 22.71 -20.90 0.86
N GLN A 164 23.97 -21.22 1.15
CA GLN A 164 24.37 -21.94 2.35
C GLN A 164 24.64 -20.97 3.52
N PRO A 165 24.21 -21.29 4.76
CA PRO A 165 24.49 -20.45 5.91
C PRO A 165 25.98 -20.36 6.22
N ILE A 166 26.51 -19.15 6.31
CA ILE A 166 27.89 -18.90 6.71
C ILE A 166 27.95 -18.34 8.14
N SER A 167 29.08 -18.60 8.82
CA SER A 167 29.32 -18.07 10.17
C SER A 167 29.31 -16.54 10.19
N ARG A 168 28.76 -15.96 11.26
CA ARG A 168 28.73 -14.50 11.47
C ARG A 168 30.13 -13.88 11.49
N LEU A 169 31.14 -14.60 12.01
CA LEU A 169 32.53 -14.17 12.02
C LEU A 169 33.12 -14.10 10.60
N VAL A 170 32.86 -15.11 9.77
CA VAL A 170 33.31 -15.14 8.37
C VAL A 170 32.67 -14.01 7.58
N TRP A 171 31.36 -13.78 7.79
CA TRP A 171 30.65 -12.68 7.17
C TRP A 171 31.18 -11.31 7.60
N TRP A 172 31.38 -11.11 8.91
CA TRP A 172 31.97 -9.89 9.46
C TRP A 172 33.36 -9.62 8.84
N TRP A 173 34.22 -10.63 8.79
CA TRP A 173 35.55 -10.50 8.18
C TRP A 173 35.49 -10.07 6.70
N ARG A 174 34.59 -10.69 5.91
CA ARG A 174 34.38 -10.32 4.50
C ARG A 174 33.85 -8.90 4.33
N SER A 175 33.00 -8.44 5.24
CA SER A 175 32.44 -7.08 5.20
C SER A 175 33.50 -6.01 5.43
N LEU A 176 34.54 -6.30 6.22
CA LEU A 176 35.67 -5.38 6.42
C LEU A 176 36.54 -5.24 5.17
N THR A 177 36.70 -6.32 4.40
CA THR A 177 37.54 -6.32 3.18
C THR A 177 36.85 -5.72 1.94
N GLN A 178 35.54 -5.44 2.02
CA GLN A 178 34.75 -4.85 0.93
C GLN A 178 34.40 -3.37 1.16
N ALA A 179 34.84 -2.77 2.27
CA ALA A 179 34.70 -1.33 2.46
C ALA A 179 35.66 -0.60 1.50
N PRO A 180 35.21 0.44 0.78
CA PRO A 180 36.11 1.23 -0.05
C PRO A 180 37.17 1.87 0.84
N GLU A 181 38.45 1.75 0.46
CA GLU A 181 39.50 2.60 1.03
C GLU A 181 39.08 4.07 0.80
N ALA A 182 39.09 4.84 1.89
CA ALA A 182 38.69 6.25 1.91
C ALA A 182 39.64 7.15 1.09
#